data_AF-A0A6G3ZZX9-F1
#
_entry.id   AF-A0A6G3ZZX9-F1
#
_cell.length_a   1.000
_cell.length_b   1.000
_cell.length_c   1.000
_cell.angle_alpha   90.00
_cell.angle_beta   90.00
_cell.angle_gamma   90.00
#
_symmetry.space_group_name_H-M   'P 1'
#
loop_
_entity.id
_entity.type
_entity.pdbx_description
1 polymer ?
#
loop_
_entity_poly.entity_id
_entity_poly.type
_entity_poly.pdbx_seq_one_letter_code
_entity_poly.pdbx_strand_id
1 'polypeptide(L)'
;MKSNKFGLLISLLLFLIFIVLSLLFQSITYLYIASIGPLLIVPFLPDFRSNQFINPNQAKGAVRLIKMENAEAADSDLLVILFEPGYVKWKRGKLFFNLEDVMKDVYVKPNPFAASLTVLKYDLQYNANKKNWIGINLTQLEQRTTQLSYTTNEINRLVIRMSDLNELLRLPQTKPTSAGRSLGA
;
A
#
# COMPACT_ATOMS: atom_id res chain seq x y z
N MET A 1 10.87 11.11 -6.71
CA MET A 1 11.09 11.17 -8.17
C MET A 1 9.87 11.79 -8.82
N LYS A 2 10.06 12.88 -9.58
CA LYS A 2 9.00 13.70 -10.17
C LYS A 2 8.22 12.85 -11.18
N SER A 3 6.89 12.91 -11.13
CA SER A 3 6.02 12.10 -11.99
C SER A 3 6.26 12.45 -13.46
N ASN A 4 6.96 11.60 -14.23
CA ASN A 4 7.24 11.77 -15.67
C ASN A 4 5.99 11.53 -16.54
N LYS A 5 4.82 11.99 -16.10
CA LYS A 5 3.54 11.93 -16.83
C LYS A 5 3.69 12.55 -18.22
N PHE A 6 4.50 13.60 -18.33
CA PHE A 6 4.77 14.29 -19.58
C PHE A 6 5.56 13.41 -20.57
N GLY A 7 6.57 12.68 -20.11
CA GLY A 7 7.35 11.76 -20.95
C GLY A 7 6.51 10.59 -21.46
N LEU A 8 5.63 10.05 -20.63
CA LEU A 8 4.67 9.01 -21.03
C LEU A 8 3.70 9.56 -22.09
N LEU A 9 3.17 10.77 -21.89
CA LEU A 9 2.23 11.40 -22.81
C LEU A 9 2.86 11.70 -24.18
N ILE A 10 4.09 12.24 -24.19
CA ILE A 10 4.86 12.45 -25.43
C ILE A 10 5.10 11.12 -26.13
N SER A 11 5.59 10.10 -25.42
CA SER A 11 5.92 8.81 -26.04
C SER A 11 4.68 8.10 -26.61
N LEU A 12 3.54 8.19 -25.92
CA LEU A 12 2.25 7.69 -26.40
C LEU A 12 1.79 8.43 -27.66
N LEU A 13 1.88 9.77 -27.66
CA LEU A 13 1.50 10.60 -28.79
C LEU A 13 2.37 10.29 -30.02
N LEU A 14 3.67 10.14 -29.81
CA LEU A 14 4.66 9.87 -30.85
C LEU A 14 4.45 8.48 -31.47
N PHE A 15 4.13 7.47 -30.65
CA PHE A 15 3.70 6.15 -31.11
C PHE A 15 2.44 6.22 -31.99
N LEU A 16 1.42 6.97 -31.55
CA LEU A 16 0.15 7.11 -32.25
C LEU A 16 0.31 7.85 -33.59
N ILE A 17 1.14 8.90 -33.61
CA ILE A 17 1.52 9.64 -34.82
C ILE A 17 2.17 8.69 -35.84
N PHE A 18 3.13 7.85 -35.43
CA PHE A 18 3.79 6.93 -36.36
C PHE A 18 2.85 5.86 -36.92
N ILE A 19 1.86 5.40 -36.15
CA ILE A 19 0.81 4.51 -36.68
C ILE A 19 -0.02 5.23 -37.74
N VAL A 20 -0.47 6.45 -37.47
CA VAL A 20 -1.29 7.23 -38.42
C VAL A 20 -0.48 7.54 -39.69
N LEU A 21 0.79 7.93 -39.57
CA LEU A 21 1.69 8.15 -40.71
C LEU A 21 1.93 6.86 -41.50
N SER A 22 2.09 5.72 -40.83
CA SER A 22 2.27 4.43 -41.50
C SER A 22 1.06 4.08 -42.37
N LEU A 23 -0.16 4.33 -41.87
CA LEU A 23 -1.40 4.09 -42.62
C LEU A 23 -1.59 5.06 -43.79
N LEU A 24 -1.34 6.36 -43.58
CA LEU A 24 -1.48 7.40 -44.61
C LEU A 24 -0.52 7.20 -45.78
N PHE A 25 0.74 6.87 -45.49
CA PHE A 25 1.79 6.72 -46.50
C PHE A 25 2.03 5.27 -46.93
N GLN A 26 1.26 4.32 -46.39
CA GLN A 26 1.44 2.87 -46.61
C GLN A 26 2.90 2.39 -46.45
N SER A 27 3.63 3.03 -45.52
CA SER A 27 5.06 2.82 -45.36
C SER A 27 5.35 1.86 -44.21
N ILE A 28 6.04 0.78 -44.56
CA ILE A 28 6.51 -0.26 -43.63
C ILE A 28 7.54 0.32 -42.65
N THR A 29 8.32 1.33 -43.06
CA THR A 29 9.35 1.96 -42.23
C THR A 29 8.75 2.60 -40.98
N TYR A 30 7.63 3.32 -41.12
CA TYR A 30 6.95 3.90 -39.96
C TYR A 30 6.32 2.84 -39.05
N LEU A 31 5.93 1.69 -39.60
CA LEU A 31 5.42 0.56 -38.83
C LEU A 31 6.52 -0.09 -37.98
N TYR A 32 7.74 -0.20 -38.52
CA TYR A 32 8.91 -0.64 -37.75
C TYR A 32 9.29 0.34 -36.63
N ILE A 33 9.20 1.64 -36.88
CA ILE A 33 9.46 2.64 -35.84
C ILE A 33 8.38 2.56 -34.75
N ALA A 34 7.11 2.42 -35.15
CA ALA A 34 6.01 2.26 -34.21
C ALA A 34 6.17 1.00 -33.34
N SER A 35 6.67 -0.12 -33.88
CA SER A 35 6.84 -1.36 -33.11
C SER A 35 7.90 -1.25 -32.00
N ILE A 36 8.88 -0.35 -32.14
CA ILE A 36 9.89 -0.05 -31.11
C ILE A 36 9.34 0.92 -30.05
N GLY A 37 8.33 1.73 -30.39
CA GLY A 37 7.71 2.72 -29.49
C GLY A 37 7.35 2.19 -28.10
N PRO A 38 6.68 1.02 -27.96
CA PRO A 38 6.37 0.43 -26.65
C PRO A 38 7.58 0.20 -25.75
N LEU A 39 8.75 -0.13 -26.30
CA LEU A 39 9.98 -0.32 -25.53
C LEU A 39 10.48 1.00 -24.92
N LEU A 40 10.27 2.11 -25.62
CA LEU A 40 10.64 3.44 -25.13
C LEU A 40 9.70 3.95 -24.03
N ILE A 41 8.47 3.44 -23.94
CA ILE A 41 7.48 3.83 -22.90
C ILE A 41 7.83 3.22 -21.54
N VAL A 42 8.47 2.05 -21.51
CA VAL A 42 8.77 1.28 -20.28
C VAL A 42 9.42 2.11 -19.15
N PRO A 43 10.51 2.88 -19.37
CA PRO A 43 11.13 3.67 -18.31
C PRO A 43 10.27 4.83 -17.79
N PHE A 44 9.22 5.21 -18.53
CA PHE A 44 8.31 6.29 -18.15
C PHE A 44 7.03 5.80 -17.49
N LEU A 45 6.79 4.48 -17.44
CA LEU A 45 5.63 3.92 -16.75
C LEU A 45 5.67 4.32 -15.27
N PRO A 46 4.57 4.87 -14.72
CA PRO A 46 4.48 5.12 -13.30
C PRO A 46 4.61 3.80 -12.56
N ASP A 47 5.40 3.78 -11.49
CA ASP A 47 5.43 2.64 -10.58
C ASP A 47 4.02 2.47 -9.98
N PHE A 48 3.29 1.48 -10.48
CA PHE A 48 1.98 1.12 -9.98
C PHE A 48 2.18 0.52 -8.58
N ARG A 49 2.11 1.39 -7.57
CA ARG A 49 2.23 1.03 -6.16
C ARG A 49 1.23 -0.08 -5.84
N SER A 50 1.71 -1.31 -5.86
CA SER A 50 0.92 -2.49 -5.51
C SER A 50 0.62 -2.49 -4.02
N ASN A 51 -0.57 -2.97 -3.66
CA ASN A 51 -0.91 -3.20 -2.26
C ASN A 51 -0.14 -4.42 -1.74
N GLN A 52 0.34 -4.37 -0.51
CA GLN A 52 0.91 -5.50 0.21
C GLN A 52 -0.14 -6.12 1.12
N PHE A 53 -0.15 -7.44 1.24
CA PHE A 53 -1.01 -8.17 2.15
C PHE A 53 -0.12 -8.99 3.09
N ILE A 54 -0.40 -8.91 4.40
CA ILE A 54 0.23 -9.71 5.42
C ILE A 54 -0.63 -10.96 5.62
N ASN A 55 -0.01 -12.13 5.48
CA ASN A 55 -0.56 -13.42 5.85
C ASN A 55 0.41 -14.09 6.82
N PRO A 56 0.15 -14.05 8.15
CA PRO A 56 1.05 -14.63 9.14
C PRO A 56 1.28 -16.13 8.93
N ASN A 57 0.22 -16.85 8.54
CA ASN A 57 0.24 -18.30 8.31
C ASN A 57 1.15 -18.71 7.15
N GLN A 58 1.29 -17.85 6.12
CA GLN A 58 2.13 -18.13 4.95
C GLN A 58 3.58 -17.66 5.14
N ALA A 59 3.81 -16.71 6.05
CA ALA A 59 5.09 -16.04 6.23
C ALA A 59 6.08 -16.82 7.11
N LYS A 60 5.80 -18.08 7.48
CA LYS A 60 6.66 -18.94 8.34
C LYS A 60 7.19 -18.23 9.60
N GLY A 61 6.40 -17.31 10.17
CA GLY A 61 6.78 -16.56 11.37
C GLY A 61 7.55 -15.26 11.15
N ALA A 62 7.83 -14.86 9.90
CA ALA A 62 8.47 -13.58 9.56
C ALA A 62 7.59 -12.36 9.89
N VAL A 63 6.28 -12.57 10.08
CA VAL A 63 5.35 -11.57 10.62
C VAL A 63 4.45 -12.19 11.66
N ARG A 64 4.17 -11.45 12.73
CA ARG A 64 3.25 -11.82 13.79
C ARG A 64 2.38 -10.64 14.16
N LEU A 65 1.09 -10.89 14.30
CA LEU A 65 0.14 -9.92 14.85
C LEU A 65 -0.18 -10.35 16.27
N ILE A 66 0.16 -9.52 17.24
CA ILE A 66 -0.06 -9.81 18.66
C ILE A 66 -0.94 -8.72 19.24
N LYS A 67 -2.02 -9.11 19.91
CA LYS A 67 -2.75 -8.23 20.81
C LYS A 67 -2.00 -8.21 22.16
N MET A 68 -1.59 -7.03 22.59
CA MET A 68 -1.01 -6.79 23.91
C MET A 68 -2.05 -6.11 24.79
N GLU A 69 -2.36 -6.73 25.92
CA GLU A 69 -3.19 -6.14 26.96
C GLU A 69 -2.27 -5.34 27.89
N ASN A 70 -2.62 -4.08 28.12
CA ASN A 70 -1.86 -3.24 29.03
C ASN A 70 -2.47 -3.36 30.43
N ALA A 71 -1.73 -3.97 31.35
CA ALA A 71 -2.17 -4.20 32.72
C ALA A 71 -2.42 -2.90 33.52
N GLU A 72 -1.85 -1.76 33.09
CA GLU A 72 -1.94 -0.50 33.84
C GLU A 72 -3.03 0.47 33.34
N ALA A 73 -3.59 0.24 32.16
CA ALA A 73 -4.64 1.09 31.61
C ALA A 73 -5.66 0.25 30.85
N ALA A 74 -6.80 0.03 31.51
CA ALA A 74 -7.93 -0.81 31.09
C ALA A 74 -8.53 -0.47 29.70
N ASP A 75 -8.13 0.65 29.10
CA ASP A 75 -8.62 1.14 27.80
C ASP A 75 -7.54 1.18 26.69
N SER A 76 -6.34 0.64 26.96
CA SER A 76 -5.18 0.76 26.06
C SER A 76 -4.70 -0.58 25.48
N ASP A 77 -5.64 -1.40 25.02
CA ASP A 77 -5.30 -2.55 24.21
C ASP A 77 -4.53 -2.10 22.95
N LEU A 78 -3.33 -2.65 22.76
CA LEU A 78 -2.49 -2.36 21.61
C LEU A 78 -2.43 -3.58 20.69
N LEU A 79 -2.60 -3.36 19.40
CA LEU A 79 -2.22 -4.32 18.38
C LEU A 79 -0.78 -4.03 17.94
N VAL A 80 0.07 -5.03 18.06
CA VAL A 80 1.47 -4.95 17.65
C VAL A 80 1.69 -5.88 16.48
N ILE A 81 2.12 -5.31 15.35
CA ILE A 81 2.55 -6.07 14.18
C ILE A 81 4.07 -6.11 14.22
N LEU A 82 4.63 -7.30 14.49
CA LEU A 82 6.05 -7.58 14.46
C LEU A 82 6.43 -8.18 13.14
N PHE A 83 7.54 -7.75 12.58
CA PHE A 83 8.05 -8.30 11.33
C PHE A 83 9.57 -8.22 11.28
N GLU A 84 10.17 -9.08 10.47
CA GLU A 84 11.60 -9.01 10.20
C GLU A 84 11.94 -7.71 9.43
N PRO A 85 13.11 -7.09 9.71
CA PRO A 85 13.59 -5.95 8.93
C PRO A 85 13.57 -6.25 7.43
N GLY A 86 13.03 -5.32 6.63
CA GLY A 86 12.89 -5.48 5.19
C GLY A 86 11.66 -6.27 4.71
N TYR A 87 10.85 -6.84 5.61
CA TYR A 87 9.59 -7.49 5.22
C TYR A 87 8.56 -6.50 4.65
N VAL A 88 8.42 -5.33 5.30
CA VAL A 88 7.50 -4.28 4.86
C VAL A 88 8.14 -3.54 3.69
N LYS A 89 7.48 -3.58 2.54
CA LYS A 89 7.92 -2.86 1.33
C LYS A 89 7.38 -1.44 1.38
N TRP A 90 8.08 -0.53 2.06
CA TRP A 90 7.66 0.87 2.28
C TRP A 90 7.27 1.64 1.01
N LYS A 91 7.89 1.33 -0.14
CA LYS A 91 7.56 1.93 -1.44
C LYS A 91 6.17 1.53 -1.97
N ARG A 92 5.51 0.53 -1.38
CA ARG A 92 4.14 0.14 -1.71
C ARG A 92 3.13 1.10 -1.12
N GLY A 93 1.94 1.16 -1.70
CA GLY A 93 0.92 2.13 -1.29
C GLY A 93 0.34 1.81 0.08
N LYS A 94 -0.16 0.58 0.24
CA LYS A 94 -0.88 0.15 1.44
C LYS A 94 -0.44 -1.22 1.90
N LEU A 95 -0.45 -1.44 3.21
CA LEU A 95 -0.19 -2.70 3.88
C LEU A 95 -1.49 -3.19 4.51
N PHE A 96 -2.03 -4.30 4.02
CA PHE A 96 -3.27 -4.88 4.52
C PHE A 96 -2.97 -6.06 5.45
N PHE A 97 -3.70 -6.14 6.55
CA PHE A 97 -3.67 -7.28 7.46
C PHE A 97 -5.10 -7.68 7.84
N ASN A 98 -5.29 -8.95 8.19
CA ASN A 98 -6.58 -9.45 8.67
C ASN A 98 -6.60 -9.43 10.20
N LEU A 99 -7.69 -8.94 10.79
CA LEU A 99 -7.92 -8.95 12.23
C LEU A 99 -8.16 -10.36 12.80
N GLU A 100 -8.59 -11.31 11.97
CA GLU A 100 -8.79 -12.71 12.39
C GLU A 100 -7.47 -13.44 12.63
N ASP A 101 -6.38 -12.99 11.99
CA ASP A 101 -5.05 -13.58 12.14
C ASP A 101 -4.30 -13.04 13.37
N VAL A 102 -4.96 -12.26 14.23
CA VAL A 102 -4.37 -11.69 15.44
C VAL A 102 -4.24 -12.77 16.50
N MET A 103 -3.01 -13.06 16.89
CA MET A 103 -2.70 -13.99 17.97
C MET A 103 -2.91 -13.29 19.32
N LYS A 104 -3.58 -13.98 20.23
CA LYS A 104 -3.73 -13.56 21.64
C LYS A 104 -2.62 -14.22 22.47
N ASP A 105 -2.11 -13.50 23.45
CA ASP A 105 -1.26 -14.05 24.53
C ASP A 105 0.04 -14.74 24.09
N VAL A 106 0.67 -14.25 23.02
CA VAL A 106 1.99 -14.74 22.62
C VAL A 106 3.05 -13.92 23.33
N TYR A 107 3.80 -14.54 24.23
CA TYR A 107 4.99 -13.94 24.84
C TYR A 107 6.01 -13.61 23.74
N VAL A 108 6.20 -12.32 23.49
CA VAL A 108 7.24 -11.83 22.59
C VAL A 108 8.41 -11.37 23.42
N LYS A 109 9.58 -11.97 23.18
CA LYS A 109 10.83 -11.54 23.79
C LYS A 109 11.02 -10.03 23.53
N PRO A 110 11.17 -9.19 24.56
CA PRO A 110 11.47 -7.78 24.40
C PRO A 110 12.81 -7.65 23.66
N ASN A 111 12.79 -7.06 22.47
CA ASN A 111 14.01 -6.69 21.77
C ASN A 111 14.31 -5.22 22.09
N PRO A 112 15.38 -4.92 22.86
CA PRO A 112 15.73 -3.55 23.24
C PRO A 112 16.10 -2.67 22.04
N PHE A 113 16.37 -3.26 20.88
CA PHE A 113 16.70 -2.55 19.64
C PHE A 113 15.52 -2.51 18.65
N ALA A 114 14.28 -2.72 19.11
CA ALA A 114 13.11 -2.67 18.24
C ALA A 114 12.69 -1.22 17.91
N ALA A 115 13.01 -0.75 16.70
CA ALA A 115 12.47 0.52 16.21
C ALA A 115 10.97 0.35 15.95
N SER A 116 10.18 1.02 16.79
CA SER A 116 8.73 0.91 16.82
C SER A 116 8.08 2.17 16.28
N LEU A 117 7.20 2.01 15.31
CA LEU A 117 6.45 3.12 14.73
C LEU A 117 4.97 3.02 15.10
N THR A 118 4.43 4.10 15.65
CA THR A 118 3.00 4.17 15.99
C THR A 118 2.18 4.50 14.75
N VAL A 119 1.23 3.63 14.43
CA VAL A 119 0.21 3.84 13.39
C VAL A 119 -0.95 4.60 14.02
N LEU A 120 -1.32 5.72 13.41
CA LEU A 120 -2.38 6.58 13.92
C LEU A 120 -3.67 6.30 13.16
N LYS A 121 -4.82 6.67 13.75
CA LYS A 121 -6.15 6.47 13.16
C LYS A 121 -6.26 6.89 11.69
N TYR A 122 -5.64 8.02 11.32
CA TYR A 122 -5.68 8.53 9.94
C TYR A 122 -4.81 7.75 8.95
N ASP A 123 -3.88 6.93 9.44
CA ASP A 123 -3.09 6.01 8.62
C ASP A 123 -3.88 4.72 8.31
N LEU A 124 -4.97 4.46 9.05
CA LEU A 124 -5.79 3.26 8.93
C LEU A 124 -6.93 3.45 7.93
N GLN A 125 -7.21 2.43 7.14
CA GLN A 125 -8.28 2.41 6.15
C GLN A 125 -8.95 1.05 6.10
N TYR A 126 -10.27 1.02 6.00
CA TYR A 126 -11.00 -0.23 5.80
C TYR A 126 -10.83 -0.74 4.37
N ASN A 127 -10.65 -2.05 4.20
CA ASN A 127 -10.68 -2.66 2.88
C ASN A 127 -12.13 -2.93 2.44
N ALA A 128 -12.68 -2.08 1.56
CA ALA A 128 -14.04 -2.23 1.06
C ALA A 128 -14.34 -3.58 0.36
N ASN A 129 -13.30 -4.27 -0.14
CA ASN A 129 -13.45 -5.50 -0.91
C ASN A 129 -13.32 -6.79 -0.07
N LYS A 130 -12.73 -6.71 1.14
CA LYS A 130 -12.51 -7.89 1.99
C LYS A 130 -12.87 -7.59 3.44
N LYS A 131 -13.80 -8.38 3.99
CA LYS A 131 -14.23 -8.26 5.39
C LYS A 131 -13.06 -8.50 6.35
N ASN A 132 -12.99 -7.73 7.44
CA ASN A 132 -11.96 -7.83 8.49
C ASN A 132 -10.52 -7.51 8.05
N TRP A 133 -10.33 -7.02 6.83
CA TRP A 133 -9.04 -6.53 6.35
C TRP A 133 -8.89 -5.03 6.61
N ILE A 134 -7.85 -4.67 7.35
CA ILE A 134 -7.48 -3.29 7.62
C ILE A 134 -6.22 -2.95 6.84
N GLY A 135 -6.25 -1.83 6.13
CA GLY A 135 -5.14 -1.25 5.41
C GLY A 135 -4.44 -0.19 6.24
N ILE A 136 -3.12 -0.16 6.14
CA ILE A 136 -2.24 0.87 6.68
C ILE A 136 -1.61 1.61 5.51
N ASN A 137 -1.67 2.93 5.52
CA ASN A 137 -1.04 3.77 4.50
C ASN A 137 0.46 3.91 4.76
N LEU A 138 1.27 3.17 4.00
CA LEU A 138 2.72 3.18 4.16
C LEU A 138 3.34 4.51 3.72
N THR A 139 2.70 5.26 2.81
CA THR A 139 3.23 6.54 2.34
C THR A 139 3.19 7.60 3.43
N GLN A 140 2.11 7.64 4.22
CA GLN A 140 1.98 8.57 5.34
C GLN A 140 2.97 8.20 6.48
N LEU A 141 3.12 6.90 6.74
CA LEU A 141 4.11 6.42 7.71
C LEU A 141 5.55 6.75 7.29
N GLU A 142 5.90 6.51 6.02
CA GLU A 142 7.23 6.84 5.47
C GLU A 142 7.52 8.35 5.61
N GLN A 143 6.55 9.21 5.32
CA GLN A 143 6.71 10.66 5.53
C GLN A 143 7.01 11.00 7.00
N ARG A 144 6.29 10.40 7.94
CA ARG A 144 6.51 10.63 9.38
C ARG A 144 7.86 10.10 9.86
N THR A 145 8.37 9.02 9.27
CA THR A 145 9.68 8.47 9.65
C THR A 145 10.85 9.38 9.26
N THR A 146 10.68 10.29 8.29
CA THR A 146 11.74 11.27 7.96
C THR A 146 12.07 12.24 9.10
N GLN A 147 11.16 12.39 10.07
CA GLN A 147 11.33 13.23 11.25
C GLN A 147 11.94 12.48 12.44
N LEU A 148 12.20 11.18 12.29
CA LEU A 148 12.69 10.30 13.36
C LEU A 148 14.17 9.98 13.14
N SER A 149 14.87 9.63 14.22
CA SER A 149 16.30 9.31 14.20
C SER A 149 16.63 7.95 13.56
N TYR A 150 15.63 7.23 13.03
CA TYR A 150 15.77 5.91 12.43
C TYR A 150 15.12 5.85 11.06
N THR A 151 15.63 4.96 10.22
CA THR A 151 15.16 4.74 8.85
C THR A 151 14.03 3.71 8.81
N THR A 152 13.24 3.73 7.73
CA THR A 152 12.18 2.75 7.49
C THR A 152 12.69 1.30 7.46
N ASN A 153 13.96 1.08 7.12
CA ASN A 153 14.58 -0.25 7.09
C ASN A 153 14.86 -0.82 8.47
N GLU A 154 14.97 0.03 9.49
CA GLU A 154 15.25 -0.38 10.87
C GLU A 154 13.97 -0.69 11.64
N ILE A 155 12.83 -0.22 11.15
CA ILE A 155 11.52 -0.47 11.75
C ILE A 155 11.19 -1.95 11.63
N ASN A 156 10.90 -2.57 12.77
CA ASN A 156 10.52 -3.97 12.88
C ASN A 156 9.22 -4.17 13.69
N ARG A 157 8.59 -3.06 14.10
CA ARG A 157 7.36 -3.05 14.87
C ARG A 157 6.44 -1.92 14.44
N LEU A 158 5.19 -2.24 14.13
CA LEU A 158 4.10 -1.28 14.04
C LEU A 158 3.18 -1.44 15.24
N VAL A 159 2.82 -0.33 15.88
CA VAL A 159 1.96 -0.30 17.06
C VAL A 159 0.68 0.45 16.73
N ILE A 160 -0.47 -0.17 16.98
CA ILE A 160 -1.79 0.36 16.64
C ILE A 160 -2.65 0.30 17.90
N ARG A 161 -3.44 1.35 18.17
CA ARG A 161 -4.41 1.31 19.26
C ARG A 161 -5.63 0.50 18.82
N MET A 162 -6.09 -0.42 19.67
CA MET A 162 -7.26 -1.23 19.35
C MET A 162 -8.54 -0.39 19.31
N SER A 163 -8.61 0.70 20.08
CA SER A 163 -9.71 1.67 20.03
C SER A 163 -9.89 2.28 18.64
N ASP A 164 -8.78 2.69 17.99
CA ASP A 164 -8.79 3.25 16.63
C ASP A 164 -9.30 2.23 15.60
N LEU A 165 -8.93 0.95 15.76
CA LEU A 165 -9.40 -0.14 14.90
C LEU A 165 -10.90 -0.40 15.09
N ASN A 166 -11.36 -0.44 16.33
CA ASN A 166 -12.77 -0.67 16.67
C ASN A 166 -13.66 0.47 16.17
N GLU A 167 -13.20 1.72 16.27
CA GLU A 167 -13.93 2.86 15.73
C GLU A 167 -14.04 2.79 14.21
N LEU A 168 -12.97 2.39 13.53
CA LEU A 168 -12.95 2.22 12.07
C LEU A 168 -13.89 1.10 11.59
N LEU A 169 -14.09 0.06 12.39
CA LEU A 169 -15.06 -1.00 12.10
C LEU A 169 -16.53 -0.56 12.32
N ARG A 170 -16.77 0.43 13.19
CA ARG A 170 -18.11 0.94 13.52
C ARG A 170 -18.60 2.03 12.57
N LEU A 171 -17.71 2.67 11.82
CA LEU A 171 -18.07 3.71 10.85
C LEU A 171 -19.00 3.14 9.77
N PRO A 172 -20.13 3.81 9.46
CA PRO A 172 -21.04 3.39 8.40
C PRO A 172 -20.27 3.30 7.09
N GLN A 173 -20.29 2.13 6.46
CA GLN A 173 -19.59 1.89 5.21
C GLN A 173 -20.34 2.56 4.06
N THR A 174 -20.05 3.83 3.81
CA THR A 174 -20.56 4.52 2.63
C THR A 174 -19.81 3.97 1.41
N LYS A 175 -20.35 2.90 0.81
CA LYS A 175 -19.94 2.52 -0.56
C LYS A 175 -20.21 3.75 -1.44
N PRO A 176 -19.23 4.28 -2.18
CA PRO A 176 -19.54 5.22 -3.23
C PRO A 176 -20.38 4.46 -4.25
N THR A 177 -21.69 4.71 -4.22
CA THR A 177 -22.62 4.20 -5.22
C THR A 177 -22.14 4.80 -6.54
N SER A 178 -21.82 3.96 -7.52
CA SER A 178 -21.42 4.44 -8.83
C SER A 178 -22.55 5.31 -9.40
N ALA A 179 -22.36 6.63 -9.37
CA ALA A 179 -23.22 7.57 -10.08
C ALA A 179 -22.97 7.35 -11.58
N GLY A 180 -23.77 6.46 -12.16
CA GLY A 180 -23.54 5.95 -13.51
C GLY A 180 -24.72 5.12 -13.97
N ARG A 181 -25.94 5.66 -13.87
CA ARG A 181 -27.07 5.18 -14.67
C ARG A 181 -27.79 6.38 -15.26
N SER A 182 -27.40 6.67 -16.50
CA SER A 182 -28.15 7.44 -17.48
C SER A 182 -29.65 7.14 -17.35
N LEU A 183 -30.43 8.16 -17.00
CA LEU A 183 -31.88 8.15 -17.21
C LEU A 183 -32.10 8.60 -18.65
N GLY A 184 -32.31 7.62 -19.52
CA GLY A 184 -33.00 7.85 -20.79
C GLY A 184 -34.48 7.59 -20.60
N ALA A 185 -35.28 8.62 -20.87
CA ALA A 185 -36.64 8.55 -21.41
C ALA A 185 -37.02 9.96 -21.89
#